data_AF-A0A8J7N360-F1
#
_entry.id   AF-A0A8J7N360-F1
#
_cell.length_a   1.000
_cell.length_b   1.000
_cell.length_c   1.000
_cell.angle_alpha   90.00
_cell.angle_beta   90.00
_cell.angle_gamma   90.00
#
_symmetry.space_group_name_H-M   'P 1'
#
loop_
_entity.id
_entity.type
_entity.pdbx_description
1 polymer ?
#
loop_
_entity_poly.entity_id
_entity_poly.type
_entity_poly.pdbx_seq_one_letter_code
_entity_poly.pdbx_strand_id
1 'polypeptide(L)'
;MGLEKFDPTLAGHDLVQDLKWNPALRAEFKADEKAVLDRYALRPDERRAIEARDFKTLYALGFHPYLGGQLSRFIYGNDAGGGALVANKKLIASLTGER
;
A
#
# COMPACT_ATOMS: atom_id res chain seq x y z
N MET A 1 5.75 -15.84 -3.15
CA MET A 1 4.32 -15.55 -2.89
C MET A 1 3.74 -15.08 -4.21
N GLY A 2 3.15 -16.01 -4.96
CA GLY A 2 2.63 -15.77 -6.30
C GLY A 2 1.17 -15.31 -6.28
N LEU A 3 0.67 -14.95 -7.46
CA LEU A 3 -0.70 -14.53 -7.76
C LEU A 3 -1.79 -15.56 -7.40
N GLU A 4 -1.44 -16.68 -6.80
CA GLU A 4 -2.34 -17.79 -6.43
C GLU A 4 -3.44 -17.38 -5.45
N LYS A 5 -3.22 -16.29 -4.68
CA LYS A 5 -4.20 -15.71 -3.77
C LYS A 5 -4.75 -14.37 -4.25
N PHE A 6 -4.45 -13.94 -5.47
CA PHE A 6 -4.85 -12.62 -5.96
C PHE A 6 -6.37 -12.47 -5.94
N ASP A 7 -6.84 -11.44 -5.23
CA ASP A 7 -8.25 -11.07 -5.15
C ASP A 7 -8.46 -9.73 -5.88
N PRO A 8 -8.97 -9.74 -7.13
CA PRO A 8 -9.15 -8.52 -7.91
C PRO A 8 -10.26 -7.61 -7.37
N THR A 9 -11.01 -8.01 -6.35
CA THR A 9 -12.11 -7.22 -5.78
C THR A 9 -11.66 -6.24 -4.71
N LEU A 10 -10.39 -6.28 -4.33
CA LEU A 10 -9.79 -5.36 -3.35
C LEU A 10 -9.67 -3.95 -3.92
N ALA A 11 -10.45 -3.01 -3.36
CA ALA A 11 -10.48 -1.62 -3.81
C ALA A 11 -9.13 -0.89 -3.63
N GLY A 12 -8.23 -1.41 -2.80
CA GLY A 12 -6.90 -0.87 -2.64
C GLY A 12 -6.02 -1.06 -3.88
N HIS A 13 -6.39 -1.93 -4.84
CA HIS A 13 -5.72 -1.94 -6.15
C HIS A 13 -5.98 -0.65 -6.92
N ASP A 14 -7.22 -0.18 -6.93
CA ASP A 14 -7.60 1.07 -7.58
C ASP A 14 -6.94 2.26 -6.88
N LEU A 15 -6.92 2.28 -5.54
CA LEU A 15 -6.18 3.28 -4.75
C LEU A 15 -4.73 3.41 -5.22
N VAL A 16 -4.00 2.29 -5.37
CA VAL A 16 -2.59 2.33 -5.76
C VAL A 16 -2.42 2.81 -7.21
N GLN A 17 -3.32 2.41 -8.11
CA GLN A 17 -3.28 2.87 -9.50
C GLN A 17 -3.57 4.38 -9.59
N ASP A 18 -4.56 4.88 -8.86
CA ASP A 18 -4.86 6.31 -8.83
C ASP A 18 -3.70 7.10 -8.22
N LEU A 19 -3.13 6.63 -7.10
CA LEU A 19 -1.94 7.22 -6.52
C LEU A 19 -0.76 7.22 -7.50
N LYS A 20 -0.62 6.22 -8.37
CA LYS A 20 0.46 6.20 -9.38
C LYS A 20 0.31 7.32 -10.41
N TRP A 21 -0.91 7.59 -10.88
CA TRP A 21 -1.14 8.51 -11.99
C TRP A 21 -1.54 9.93 -11.56
N ASN A 22 -1.96 10.13 -10.30
CA ASN A 22 -2.44 11.41 -9.79
C ASN A 22 -1.50 12.00 -8.71
N PRO A 23 -0.62 12.96 -9.07
CA PRO A 23 0.26 13.62 -8.10
C PRO A 23 -0.48 14.40 -7.01
N ALA A 24 -1.64 14.99 -7.33
CA ALA A 24 -2.44 15.73 -6.36
C ALA A 24 -3.02 14.78 -5.31
N LEU A 25 -3.56 13.63 -5.74
CA LEU A 25 -4.03 12.58 -4.84
C LEU A 25 -2.90 12.04 -3.96
N ARG A 26 -1.66 11.91 -4.48
CA ARG A 26 -0.51 11.53 -3.64
C ARG A 26 -0.17 12.58 -2.59
N ALA A 27 -0.26 13.87 -2.93
CA ALA A 27 -0.04 14.94 -1.98
C ALA A 27 -1.12 14.93 -0.88
N GLU A 28 -2.39 14.74 -1.27
CA GLU A 28 -3.50 14.56 -0.33
C GLU A 28 -3.30 13.33 0.56
N PHE A 29 -2.91 12.19 -0.01
CA PHE A 29 -2.66 10.96 0.74
C PHE A 29 -1.53 11.12 1.78
N LYS A 30 -0.50 11.92 1.45
CA LYS A 30 0.58 12.25 2.39
C LYS A 30 0.12 13.21 3.50
N ALA A 31 -0.82 14.09 3.22
CA ALA A 31 -1.32 15.08 4.16
C ALA A 31 -2.42 14.51 5.08
N ASP A 32 -3.35 13.75 4.51
CA ASP A 32 -4.47 13.12 5.19
C ASP A 32 -4.81 11.78 4.52
N GLU A 33 -4.05 10.76 4.90
CA GLU A 33 -4.27 9.39 4.41
C GLU A 33 -5.71 8.94 4.67
N LYS A 34 -6.27 9.23 5.84
CA LYS A 34 -7.59 8.74 6.24
C LYS A 34 -8.68 9.27 5.32
N ALA A 35 -8.65 10.58 5.02
CA ALA A 35 -9.61 11.20 4.12
C ALA A 35 -9.51 10.68 2.68
N VAL A 36 -8.32 10.26 2.23
CA VAL A 36 -8.16 9.60 0.93
C VAL A 36 -8.71 8.18 0.98
N LEU A 37 -8.39 7.40 2.01
CA LEU A 37 -8.91 6.03 2.18
C LEU A 37 -10.44 6.00 2.27
N ASP A 38 -11.08 7.03 2.86
CA ASP A 38 -12.54 7.17 2.93
C ASP A 38 -13.23 7.27 1.56
N ARG A 39 -12.49 7.57 0.48
CA ARG A 39 -13.02 7.67 -0.89
C ARG A 39 -13.15 6.32 -1.59
N TYR A 40 -12.51 5.28 -1.05
CA TYR A 40 -12.48 3.95 -1.63
C TYR A 40 -13.37 3.01 -0.83
N ALA A 41 -14.02 2.07 -1.50
CA ALA A 41 -14.84 1.02 -0.89
C ALA A 41 -13.96 -0.10 -0.28
N LEU A 42 -12.97 0.28 0.52
CA LEU A 42 -12.05 -0.66 1.18
C LEU A 42 -12.82 -1.52 2.17
N ARG A 43 -12.51 -2.81 2.17
CA ARG A 43 -13.01 -3.69 3.23
C ARG A 43 -12.40 -3.29 4.58
N PRO A 44 -13.06 -3.55 5.71
CA PRO A 44 -12.54 -3.16 7.02
C PRO A 44 -11.16 -3.77 7.36
N ASP A 45 -10.91 -5.00 6.91
CA ASP A 45 -9.64 -5.72 7.07
C ASP A 45 -8.53 -5.16 6.18
N GLU A 46 -8.86 -4.86 4.93
CA GLU A 46 -7.97 -4.21 3.97
C GLU A 46 -7.53 -2.82 4.47
N ARG A 47 -8.48 -1.98 4.86
CA ARG A 47 -8.20 -0.65 5.40
C ARG A 47 -7.29 -0.72 6.62
N ARG A 48 -7.62 -1.61 7.57
CA ARG A 48 -6.81 -1.79 8.78
C ARG A 48 -5.39 -2.22 8.44
N ALA A 49 -5.22 -3.13 7.48
CA ALA A 49 -3.90 -3.57 7.05
C ALA A 49 -3.09 -2.42 6.42
N ILE A 50 -3.72 -1.57 5.60
CA ILE A 50 -3.08 -0.38 5.02
C ILE A 50 -2.68 0.60 6.13
N GLU A 51 -3.60 1.03 6.98
CA GLU A 51 -3.36 2.01 8.06
C GLU A 51 -2.28 1.51 9.05
N ALA A 52 -2.30 0.23 9.39
CA ALA A 52 -1.31 -0.40 10.27
C ALA A 52 0.01 -0.76 9.59
N ARG A 53 0.11 -0.56 8.27
CA ARG A 53 1.27 -0.95 7.46
C ARG A 53 1.60 -2.43 7.52
N ASP A 54 0.56 -3.25 7.65
CA ASP A 54 0.64 -4.70 7.72
C ASP A 54 0.51 -5.31 6.32
N PHE A 55 1.60 -5.24 5.55
CA PHE A 55 1.66 -5.79 4.19
C PHE A 55 1.52 -7.32 4.19
N LYS A 56 1.89 -7.97 5.29
CA LYS A 56 1.70 -9.42 5.43
C LYS A 56 0.23 -9.78 5.42
N THR A 57 -0.58 -9.12 6.25
CA THR A 57 -2.04 -9.29 6.25
C THR A 57 -2.62 -8.85 4.91
N LEU A 58 -2.20 -7.70 4.37
CA LEU A 58 -2.68 -7.22 3.07
C LEU A 58 -2.43 -8.25 1.94
N TYR A 59 -1.26 -8.90 1.91
CA TYR A 59 -0.97 -9.95 0.93
C TYR A 59 -1.72 -11.24 1.21
N ALA A 60 -1.96 -11.57 2.48
CA ALA A 60 -2.80 -12.71 2.85
C ALA A 60 -4.25 -12.53 2.40
N LEU A 61 -4.75 -11.28 2.33
CA LEU A 61 -6.07 -10.93 1.79
C LEU A 61 -6.15 -11.04 0.26
N GLY A 62 -5.02 -11.21 -0.43
CA GLY A 62 -4.96 -11.33 -1.89
C GLY A 62 -4.50 -10.08 -2.61
N PHE A 63 -3.91 -9.12 -1.91
CA PHE A 63 -3.41 -7.92 -2.55
C PHE A 63 -2.22 -8.20 -3.48
N HIS A 64 -2.18 -7.54 -4.64
CA HIS A 64 -1.17 -7.80 -5.65
C HIS A 64 0.23 -7.35 -5.17
N PRO A 65 1.26 -8.22 -5.18
CA PRO A 65 2.58 -7.89 -4.62
C PRO A 65 3.27 -6.68 -5.27
N TYR A 66 3.16 -6.52 -6.60
CA TYR A 66 3.69 -5.34 -7.30
C TYR A 66 3.04 -4.03 -6.81
N LEU A 67 1.71 -3.99 -6.70
CA LEU A 67 0.98 -2.82 -6.19
C LEU A 67 1.31 -2.58 -4.72
N GLY A 68 1.50 -3.63 -3.93
CA GLY A 68 1.97 -3.51 -2.54
C GLY A 68 3.34 -2.85 -2.44
N GLY A 69 4.27 -3.22 -3.33
CA GLY A 69 5.57 -2.56 -3.47
C GLY A 69 5.48 -1.09 -3.92
N GLN A 70 4.45 -0.71 -4.67
CA GLN A 70 4.20 0.70 -5.02
C GLN A 70 3.59 1.47 -3.84
N LEU A 71 2.61 0.88 -3.15
CA LEU A 71 2.00 1.44 -1.96
C LEU A 71 3.04 1.71 -0.87
N SER A 72 3.96 0.78 -0.61
CA SER A 72 5.03 0.98 0.37
C SER A 72 5.92 2.17 0.02
N ARG A 73 6.15 2.44 -1.27
CA ARG A 73 6.85 3.65 -1.71
C ARG A 73 6.02 4.88 -1.42
N PHE A 74 4.75 4.92 -1.81
CA PHE A 74 3.90 6.09 -1.54
C PHE A 74 3.79 6.43 -0.05
N ILE A 75 3.84 5.42 0.82
CA ILE A 75 3.83 5.59 2.28
C ILE A 75 5.19 6.03 2.84
N TYR A 76 6.29 5.36 2.44
CA TYR A 76 7.59 5.48 3.11
C TYR A 76 8.65 6.26 2.34
N GLY A 77 8.41 6.59 1.08
CA GLY A 77 9.43 7.16 0.21
C GLY A 77 8.88 7.90 -0.99
N ASN A 78 9.12 9.20 -1.06
CA ASN A 78 9.24 9.89 -2.34
C ASN A 78 10.64 10.53 -2.39
N ASP A 79 11.08 10.89 -3.59
CA ASP A 79 12.46 11.15 -4.04
C ASP A 79 13.23 9.89 -4.45
N ALA A 80 13.46 9.80 -5.77
CA ALA A 80 14.24 8.75 -6.42
C ALA A 80 15.64 8.67 -5.77
N GLY A 81 15.91 7.57 -5.04
CA GLY A 81 17.14 7.39 -4.26
C GLY A 81 16.88 6.69 -2.92
N GLY A 82 17.41 7.25 -1.83
CA GLY A 82 17.36 6.65 -0.48
C GLY A 82 15.96 6.30 0.03
N GLY A 83 14.92 7.03 -0.40
CA GLY A 83 13.52 6.74 -0.06
C GLY A 83 13.04 5.37 -0.58
N ALA A 84 13.51 4.92 -1.73
CA ALA A 84 13.16 3.61 -2.27
C ALA A 84 13.77 2.45 -1.46
N LEU A 85 14.98 2.66 -0.93
CA LEU A 85 15.64 1.68 -0.04
C LEU A 85 14.92 1.58 1.31
N VAL A 86 14.49 2.72 1.87
CA VAL A 86 13.71 2.76 3.12
C VAL A 86 12.37 2.05 2.94
N ALA A 87 11.64 2.33 1.86
CA ALA A 87 10.37 1.68 1.56
C ALA A 87 10.52 0.16 1.39
N ASN A 88 11.58 -0.29 0.71
CA ASN A 88 11.87 -1.71 0.54
C ASN A 88 12.17 -2.39 1.90
N LYS A 89 13.05 -1.80 2.72
CA LYS A 89 13.36 -2.32 4.06
C LYS A 89 12.11 -2.42 4.95
N LYS A 90 11.26 -1.39 4.95
CA LYS A 90 10.01 -1.40 5.72
C LYS A 90 8.99 -2.42 5.21
N LEU A 91 8.91 -2.61 3.88
CA LEU A 91 8.11 -3.67 3.30
C LEU A 91 8.60 -5.05 3.74
N ILE A 92 9.91 -5.32 3.64
CA ILE A 92 10.48 -6.61 4.07
C ILE A 92 10.21 -6.86 5.55
N ALA A 93 10.46 -5.86 6.41
CA ALA A 93 10.23 -5.97 7.85
C ALA A 93 8.76 -6.31 8.17
N SER A 94 7.81 -5.65 7.50
CA SER A 94 6.38 -5.96 7.62
C SER A 94 6.05 -7.42 7.21
N LEU A 95 6.70 -7.93 6.17
CA LEU A 95 6.51 -9.31 5.69
C LEU A 95 7.15 -10.36 6.62
N THR A 96 8.28 -10.06 7.25
CA THR A 96 9.00 -10.96 8.16
C THR A 96 8.52 -10.86 9.60
N GLY A 97 7.75 -9.83 9.95
CA GLY A 97 7.29 -9.57 11.32
C GLY A 97 8.31 -8.83 12.18
N GLU A 98 9.34 -8.24 11.56
CA GLU A 98 10.33 -7.39 12.21
C GLU A 98 9.76 -5.96 12.32
N ARG A 99 9.89 -5.29 13.48
CA ARG A 99 9.35 -3.94 13.74
C ARG A 99 10.43 -2.86 13.61
#